data_AF-X1R7K4-F1
#
_entry.id   AF-X1R7K4-F1
#
_cell.length_a   1.000
_cell.length_b   1.000
_cell.length_c   1.000
_cell.angle_alpha   90.00
_cell.angle_beta   90.00
_cell.angle_gamma   90.00
#
_symmetry.space_group_name_H-M   'P 1'
#
loop_
_entity.id
_entity.type
_entity.pdbx_description
1 polymer ?
#
loop_
_entity_poly.entity_id
_entity_poly.type
_entity_poly.pdbx_seq_one_letter_code
_entity_poly.pdbx_strand_id
1 'polypeptide(L)'
;MLHKGKKDYVYEHILVWEEANGRPLPDGWVVHHINGKRSDNRPANLLGLPKKSHNYALRLQAQQKRIRQLESEVKKLKTQRVMVL
;
A
#
# COMPACT_ATOMS: atom_id res chain seq x y z
N MET A 1 -13.70 18.85 -4.49
CA MET A 1 -14.74 18.16 -3.69
C MET A 1 -14.07 17.57 -2.46
N LEU A 2 -14.62 17.75 -1.26
CA LEU A 2 -14.02 17.29 0.01
C LEU A 2 -14.43 15.84 0.31
N HIS A 3 -13.44 14.96 0.45
CA HIS A 3 -13.63 13.54 0.78
C HIS A 3 -14.02 13.37 2.26
N LYS A 4 -15.32 13.50 2.55
CA LYS A 4 -15.86 13.55 3.93
C LYS A 4 -16.09 12.14 4.50
N GLY A 5 -15.26 11.72 5.46
CA GLY A 5 -15.51 10.56 6.32
C GLY A 5 -16.57 10.84 7.41
N LYS A 6 -17.01 9.80 8.14
CA LYS A 6 -17.88 9.94 9.33
C LYS A 6 -17.12 10.75 10.40
N LYS A 7 -17.57 11.99 10.65
CA LYS A 7 -16.84 13.11 11.29
C LYS A 7 -15.74 13.62 10.36
N ASP A 8 -15.60 14.94 10.24
CA ASP A 8 -14.83 15.74 9.26
C ASP A 8 -13.32 15.43 9.09
N TYR A 9 -12.94 14.15 8.99
CA TYR A 9 -11.61 13.66 8.75
C TYR A 9 -11.48 13.33 7.27
N VAL A 10 -10.74 14.17 6.54
CA VAL A 10 -10.12 13.76 5.28
C VAL A 10 -8.98 12.81 5.66
N TYR A 11 -8.89 11.66 5.01
CA TYR A 11 -7.78 10.74 5.29
C TYR A 11 -6.46 11.42 4.91
N GLU A 12 -5.54 11.52 5.87
CA GLU A 12 -4.24 12.20 5.74
C GLU A 12 -3.49 11.84 4.45
N HIS A 13 -3.50 10.56 4.07
CA HIS A 13 -2.84 10.08 2.86
C HIS A 13 -3.43 10.64 1.55
N ILE A 14 -4.71 11.05 1.52
CA ILE A 14 -5.28 11.73 0.35
C ILE A 14 -4.68 13.12 0.23
N LEU A 15 -4.61 13.87 1.33
CA LEU A 15 -4.01 15.22 1.34
C LEU A 15 -2.55 15.18 0.90
N VAL A 16 -1.76 14.24 1.45
CA VAL A 16 -0.36 14.08 1.05
C VAL A 16 -0.22 13.71 -0.43
N TRP A 17 -1.13 12.87 -0.96
CA TRP A 17 -1.13 12.53 -2.38
C TRP A 17 -1.49 13.76 -3.24
N GLU A 18 -2.53 14.51 -2.88
CA GLU A 18 -2.97 15.71 -3.61
C GLU A 18 -1.90 16.79 -3.63
N GLU A 19 -1.25 17.06 -2.49
CA GLU A 19 -0.13 18.00 -2.37
C GLU A 19 1.04 17.58 -3.26
N ALA A 20 1.46 16.31 -3.18
CA ALA A 20 2.57 15.80 -3.98
C ALA A 20 2.30 15.80 -5.51
N ASN A 21 1.03 15.76 -5.92
CA ASN A 21 0.64 15.76 -7.33
C ASN A 21 0.17 17.14 -7.82
N GLY A 22 0.06 18.14 -6.93
CA GLY A 22 -0.41 19.49 -7.25
C GLY A 22 -1.84 19.53 -7.79
N ARG A 23 -2.69 18.55 -7.47
CA ARG A 23 -4.06 18.46 -7.98
C ARG A 23 -4.96 17.64 -7.06
N PRO A 24 -6.29 17.89 -7.06
CA PRO A 24 -7.23 17.05 -6.33
C PRO A 24 -7.27 15.62 -6.87
N LEU A 25 -7.56 14.66 -5.99
CA LEU A 25 -7.80 13.28 -6.36
C LEU A 25 -9.04 13.23 -7.27
N PRO A 26 -8.97 12.61 -8.46
CA PRO A 26 -10.11 12.58 -9.36
C PRO A 26 -11.32 11.82 -8.78
N ASP A 27 -12.52 12.21 -9.18
CA ASP A 27 -13.74 11.55 -8.72
C ASP A 27 -13.72 10.05 -9.07
N GLY A 28 -14.10 9.22 -8.10
CA GLY A 28 -14.10 7.76 -8.26
C GLY A 28 -12.72 7.11 -8.19
N TRP A 29 -11.67 7.86 -7.84
CA TRP A 29 -10.35 7.31 -7.51
C TRP A 29 -10.21 7.05 -6.01
N VAL A 30 -9.21 6.23 -5.67
CA VAL A 30 -8.77 5.96 -4.31
C VAL A 30 -7.25 6.09 -4.25
N VAL A 31 -6.71 6.31 -3.06
CA VAL A 31 -5.26 6.27 -2.81
C VAL A 31 -4.92 4.96 -2.11
N HIS A 32 -3.92 4.25 -2.62
CA HIS A 32 -3.47 2.95 -2.14
C HIS A 32 -2.02 3.03 -1.63
N HIS A 33 -1.76 2.46 -0.45
CA HIS A 33 -0.40 2.32 0.08
C HIS A 33 0.31 1.14 -0.60
N ILE A 34 1.32 1.41 -1.42
CA ILE A 34 2.04 0.42 -2.24
C ILE A 34 2.63 -0.69 -1.37
N ASN A 35 3.26 -0.34 -0.26
CA ASN A 35 3.82 -1.32 0.67
C ASN A 35 2.80 -1.97 1.62
N GLY A 36 1.54 -1.52 1.59
CA GLY A 36 0.46 -2.00 2.43
C GLY A 36 0.45 -1.49 3.88
N LYS A 37 1.34 -0.57 4.25
CA LYS A 37 1.44 0.02 5.59
C LYS A 37 0.69 1.35 5.62
N ARG A 38 -0.48 1.35 6.27
CA ARG A 38 -1.38 2.51 6.34
C ARG A 38 -0.78 3.76 7.01
N SER A 39 0.26 3.59 7.84
CA SER A 39 0.97 4.69 8.51
C SER A 39 2.16 5.24 7.73
N ASP A 40 2.47 4.69 6.56
CA ASP A 40 3.56 5.18 5.70
C ASP A 40 3.00 6.09 4.61
N ASN A 41 2.82 7.36 4.94
CA ASN A 41 2.24 8.36 4.05
C ASN A 41 3.26 9.05 3.14
N ARG A 42 4.50 8.56 3.01
CA ARG A 42 5.47 9.15 2.09
C ARG A 42 4.89 9.17 0.67
N PRO A 43 4.99 10.27 -0.11
CA PRO A 43 4.43 10.34 -1.46
C PRO A 43 4.82 9.16 -2.37
N ALA A 44 6.07 8.71 -2.28
CA ALA A 44 6.57 7.56 -3.04
C ALA A 44 5.89 6.21 -2.70
N ASN A 45 5.16 6.13 -1.57
CA ASN A 45 4.40 4.96 -1.15
C ASN A 45 2.90 5.07 -1.47
N LEU A 46 2.44 6.19 -2.03
CA LEU A 46 1.03 6.45 -2.29
C LEU A 46 0.72 6.40 -3.79
N LEU A 47 -0.22 5.55 -4.18
CA LEU A 47 -0.67 5.40 -5.56
C LEU A 47 -2.14 5.79 -5.68
N GLY A 48 -2.43 6.84 -6.45
CA GLY A 48 -3.80 7.17 -6.86
C GLY A 48 -4.22 6.27 -8.03
N LEU A 49 -5.41 5.66 -7.94
CA LEU A 49 -5.94 4.81 -9.01
C LEU A 49 -7.47 4.77 -9.02
N PRO A 50 -8.11 4.49 -10.18
CA PRO A 50 -9.56 4.28 -10.25
C PRO A 50 -10.02 3.19 -9.28
N LYS A 51 -11.17 3.38 -8.63
CA LYS A 51 -11.74 2.41 -7.68
C LYS A 51 -11.93 1.02 -8.30
N LYS A 52 -12.25 0.94 -9.59
CA LYS A 52 -12.36 -0.33 -10.34
C LYS A 52 -11.04 -1.11 -10.41
N SER A 53 -9.92 -0.39 -10.49
CA SER A 53 -8.57 -0.97 -10.56
C SER A 53 -7.99 -1.30 -9.18
N HIS A 54 -8.60 -0.81 -8.10
CA HIS A 54 -8.11 -1.01 -6.73
C HIS A 54 -7.99 -2.49 -6.33
N ASN A 55 -8.87 -3.36 -6.84
CA ASN A 55 -8.81 -4.80 -6.59
C ASN A 55 -7.51 -5.44 -7.10
N TYR A 56 -6.94 -4.94 -8.19
CA TYR A 56 -5.66 -5.41 -8.70
C TYR A 56 -4.52 -5.04 -7.75
N ALA A 57 -4.50 -3.80 -7.25
CA ALA A 57 -3.51 -3.36 -6.26
C ALA A 57 -3.58 -4.19 -4.97
N LEU A 58 -4.80 -4.48 -4.48
CA LEU A 58 -5.01 -5.37 -3.33
C LEU A 58 -4.47 -6.79 -3.58
N ARG A 59 -4.67 -7.35 -4.78
CA ARG A 59 -4.16 -8.67 -5.16
C ARG A 59 -2.63 -8.67 -5.20
N LEU A 60 -2.01 -7.65 -5.80
CA LEU A 60 -0.56 -7.49 -5.84
C LEU A 60 0.02 -7.39 -4.42
N GLN A 61 -0.61 -6.61 -3.55
CA GLN A 61 -0.20 -6.48 -2.16
C GLN A 61 -0.25 -7.83 -1.42
N ALA A 62 -1.30 -8.64 -1.65
CA ALA A 62 -1.41 -9.98 -1.08
C ALA A 62 -0.28 -10.90 -1.58
N GLN A 63 0.03 -10.87 -2.88
CA GLN A 63 1.13 -11.63 -3.46
C GLN A 63 2.49 -11.21 -2.88
N GLN A 64 2.76 -9.91 -2.76
CA GLN A 64 3.98 -9.39 -2.14
C GLN A 64 4.15 -9.84 -0.69
N LYS A 65 3.06 -9.86 0.10
CA LYS A 65 3.09 -10.40 1.47
C LYS A 65 3.47 -11.88 1.48
N ARG A 66 2.88 -12.67 0.59
CA ARG A 66 3.20 -14.10 0.47
C ARG A 66 4.65 -14.33 0.07
N ILE A 67 5.17 -13.55 -0.89
CA ILE A 67 6.58 -13.61 -1.31
C ILE A 67 7.51 -13.35 -0.12
N ARG A 68 7.31 -12.25 0.63
CA ARG A 68 8.14 -11.94 1.81
C ARG A 68 8.10 -13.04 2.86
N GLN A 69 6.94 -13.64 3.09
CA GLN A 69 6.81 -14.77 4.00
C GLN A 69 7.64 -15.98 3.52
N LEU A 70 7.49 -16.35 2.25
CA LEU A 70 8.22 -17.45 1.64
C LEU A 70 9.73 -17.22 1.65
N GLU A 71 10.19 -16.00 1.36
CA GLU A 71 11.61 -15.62 1.44
C GLU A 71 12.17 -15.82 2.86
N SER A 72 11.40 -15.46 3.89
CA SER A 72 11.76 -15.68 5.29
C SER A 72 11.84 -17.17 5.64
N GLU A 73 10.87 -17.97 5.20
CA GLU A 73 10.87 -19.42 5.37
C GLU A 73 12.08 -20.07 4.69
N VAL A 74 12.37 -19.71 3.43
CA VAL A 74 13.55 -20.18 2.69
C VAL A 74 14.84 -19.82 3.43
N LYS A 75 14.96 -18.60 3.97
CA LYS A 75 16.14 -18.18 4.75
C LYS A 75 16.32 -19.04 6.01
N LYS A 76 15.23 -19.32 6.74
CA LYS A 76 15.27 -20.18 7.94
C LYS A 76 15.71 -21.60 7.59
N LEU A 77 15.12 -22.20 6.56
CA LEU A 77 15.47 -23.55 6.12
C LEU A 77 16.94 -23.64 5.68
N LYS A 78 17.44 -22.65 4.94
CA LYS A 78 18.86 -22.58 4.56
C LYS A 78 19.78 -22.49 5.79
N THR A 79 19.41 -21.71 6.79
CA THR A 79 20.19 -21.55 8.03
C THR A 79 20.20 -22.85 8.83
N GLN A 80 19.03 -23.49 9.02
CA GLN A 80 18.92 -24.77 9.70
C GLN A 80 19.74 -25.86 9.00
N ARG A 81 19.72 -25.91 7.66
CA ARG A 81 20.53 -26.87 6.90
C ARG A 81 22.03 -26.68 7.13
N VAL A 82 22.50 -25.44 7.29
CA VAL A 82 23.92 -25.16 7.58
C VAL A 82 24.30 -25.55 9.00
N MET A 83 23.36 -25.50 9.97
CA MET A 83 23.64 -25.87 11.37
C MET A 83 23.65 -27.38 11.64
N VAL A 84 23.20 -28.19 10.68
CA VAL A 84 23.10 -29.66 10.80
C VAL A 84 24.23 -30.38 10.02
N LEU A 85 25.08 -29.60 9.33
CA LEU A 85 26.30 -30.07 8.64
C LEU A 85 27.53 -29.61 9.41
#